data_AF-D2J716-F1
#
_entry.id   AF-D2J716-F1
#
_cell.length_a   1.000
_cell.length_b   1.000
_cell.length_c   1.000
_cell.angle_alpha   90.00
_cell.angle_beta   90.00
_cell.angle_gamma   90.00
#
_symmetry.space_group_name_H-M   'P 1'
#
loop_
_entity.id
_entity.type
_entity.pdbx_description
1 polymer ?
#
loop_
_entity_poly.entity_id
_entity_poly.type
_entity_poly.pdbx_seq_one_letter_code
_entity_poly.pdbx_strand_id
1 'polypeptide(L)' 'MATNIDLLNKMLSKNDYQYSFIIDEIEVELNNGFQVLIKDDNTAYEIIYKDSLDVAHDEMEVIRILEKYK' A
#
# COMPACT_ATOMS: atom_id res chain seq x y z
N MET A 1 15.10 -10.21 9.09
CA MET A 1 15.05 -8.95 8.33
C MET A 1 13.71 -8.32 8.61
N ALA A 2 13.69 -7.08 9.11
CA ALA A 2 12.44 -6.33 9.19
C ALA A 2 12.14 -5.91 7.75
N THR A 3 11.27 -6.66 7.08
CA THR A 3 10.89 -6.38 5.69
C THR A 3 10.15 -5.05 5.67
N ASN A 4 10.38 -4.26 4.62
CA ASN A 4 9.66 -3.05 4.25
C ASN A 4 8.14 -3.11 4.56
N ILE A 5 7.55 -4.28 4.31
CA ILE A 5 6.16 -4.63 4.65
C ILE A 5 5.77 -4.40 6.12
N ASP A 6 6.64 -4.62 7.12
CA ASP A 6 6.31 -4.44 8.55
C ASP A 6 6.08 -2.96 8.92
N LEU A 7 6.86 -2.06 8.31
CA LEU A 7 6.70 -0.61 8.46
C LEU A 7 5.41 -0.14 7.80
N LEU A 8 5.16 -0.61 6.57
CA LEU A 8 3.93 -0.31 5.85
C LEU A 8 2.69 -0.83 6.59
N ASN A 9 2.74 -2.04 7.16
CA ASN A 9 1.69 -2.62 7.99
C ASN A 9 1.35 -1.72 9.20
N LYS A 10 2.37 -1.26 9.93
CA LYS A 10 2.19 -0.33 11.06
C LYS A 10 1.59 1.00 10.60
N MET A 11 2.01 1.52 9.46
CA MET A 11 1.49 2.78 8.90
C MET A 11 0.02 2.65 8.48
N LEU A 12 -0.35 1.56 7.82
CA LEU A 12 -1.73 1.29 7.42
C LEU A 12 -2.65 1.12 8.64
N SER A 13 -2.24 0.31 9.62
CA SER A 13 -2.95 0.17 10.91
C SER A 13 -3.11 1.51 11.63
N LYS A 14 -2.06 2.33 11.67
CA LYS A 14 -2.11 3.64 12.34
C LYS A 14 -3.09 4.62 11.69
N ASN A 15 -3.33 4.47 10.39
CA ASN A 15 -4.26 5.31 9.62
C ASN A 15 -5.65 4.68 9.47
N ASP A 16 -5.94 3.58 10.17
CA ASP A 16 -7.23 2.87 10.16
C ASP A 16 -7.64 2.38 8.75
N TYR A 17 -6.65 2.04 7.91
CA TYR A 17 -6.93 1.42 6.62
C TYR A 17 -7.30 -0.05 6.82
N GLN A 18 -8.26 -0.53 6.03
CA GLN A 18 -8.52 -1.97 5.91
C GLN A 18 -7.60 -2.55 4.85
N TYR A 19 -6.85 -3.61 5.18
CA TYR A 19 -5.95 -4.24 4.24
C TYR A 19 -5.80 -5.73 4.51
N SER A 20 -5.51 -6.47 3.44
CA SER A 20 -5.27 -7.90 3.42
C SER A 20 -3.89 -8.19 2.84
N PHE A 21 -3.16 -9.11 3.47
CA PHE A 21 -1.89 -9.60 2.95
C PHE A 21 -2.12 -10.85 2.11
N ILE A 22 -1.62 -10.84 0.88
CA ILE A 22 -1.68 -11.95 -0.06
C ILE A 22 -0.25 -12.29 -0.47
N ILE A 23 0.40 -13.17 0.30
CA ILE A 23 1.75 -13.71 0.06
C ILE A 23 2.83 -12.62 -0.05
N ASP A 24 2.97 -11.99 -1.22
CA ASP A 24 3.95 -10.95 -1.57
C ASP A 24 3.28 -9.58 -1.87
N GLU A 25 1.96 -9.49 -1.72
CA GLU A 25 1.17 -8.31 -2.06
C GLU A 25 0.29 -7.86 -0.87
N ILE A 26 -0.02 -6.57 -0.82
CA ILE A 26 -0.92 -5.97 0.16
C ILE A 26 -2.09 -5.36 -0.59
N GLU A 27 -3.28 -5.85 -0.35
CA GLU A 27 -4.51 -5.27 -0.87
C GLU A 27 -5.11 -4.34 0.18
N VAL A 28 -5.19 -3.05 -0.12
CA VAL A 28 -5.77 -2.03 0.77
C VAL A 28 -7.15 -1.65 0.25
N GLU A 29 -8.17 -1.79 1.08
CA GLU A 29 -9.52 -1.33 0.78
C GLU A 29 -9.67 0.14 1.21
N LEU A 30 -10.00 0.99 0.23
CA LEU A 30 -10.33 2.40 0.45
C LEU A 30 -11.80 2.54 0.83
N ASN A 31 -12.11 3.57 1.62
CA ASN A 31 -13.49 3.89 2.07
C ASN A 31 -14.51 4.05 0.92
N ASN A 32 -14.03 4.30 -0.30
CA ASN A 32 -14.87 4.48 -1.47
C ASN A 32 -15.28 3.14 -2.13
N GLY A 33 -14.96 2.00 -1.50
CA GLY A 33 -15.22 0.65 -2.02
C GLY A 33 -14.26 0.23 -3.12
N PHE A 34 -13.15 0.94 -3.29
CA PHE A 34 -12.10 0.60 -4.25
C PHE A 34 -10.92 -0.03 -3.53
N GLN A 35 -10.24 -0.94 -4.23
CA GLN A 35 -9.08 -1.65 -3.71
C GLN A 35 -7.82 -1.13 -4.40
N VAL A 36 -6.76 -1.03 -3.63
CA VAL A 36 -5.42 -0.66 -4.07
C VAL A 36 -4.53 -1.85 -3.81
N LEU A 37 -3.86 -2.37 -4.82
CA LEU A 37 -2.84 -3.40 -4.64
C LEU A 37 -1.47 -2.75 -4.48
N ILE A 38 -0.71 -3.19 -3.49
CA ILE A 38 0.65 -2.74 -3.23
C ILE A 38 1.56 -3.97 -3.30
N LYS A 39 2.46 -3.99 -4.28
CA LYS A 39 3.48 -5.03 -4.43
C LYS A 39 4.79 -4.53 -3.87
N ASP A 40 5.45 -5.33 -3.05
CA ASP A 40 6.82 -5.06 -2.63
C ASP A 40 7.77 -5.60 -3.71
N ASP A 41 8.25 -4.73 -4.59
CA ASP A 41 9.41 -5.04 -5.41
C ASP A 41 10.66 -4.66 -4.60
N ASN A 42 11.74 -5.44 -4.66
CA ASN A 42 12.92 -5.30 -3.77
C ASN A 42 13.50 -3.86 -3.64
N THR A 43 13.14 -2.96 -4.55
CA THR A 43 13.61 -1.58 -4.61
C THR A 43 12.51 -0.51 -4.49
N ALA A 44 11.24 -0.89 -4.60
CA ALA A 44 10.11 0.03 -4.58
C ALA A 44 8.77 -0.70 -4.37
N TYR A 45 7.77 0.01 -3.86
CA TYR A 45 6.39 -0.45 -3.80
C TYR A 45 5.65 -0.05 -5.07
N GLU A 46 5.11 -1.02 -5.80
CA GLU A 46 4.21 -0.75 -6.92
C GLU A 46 2.78 -0.67 -6.42
N ILE A 47 2.13 0.47 -6.64
CA ILE A 47 0.78 0.76 -6.17
C ILE A 47 -0.14 0.77 -7.38
N ILE A 48 -1.02 -0.22 -7.45
CA ILE A 48 -1.94 -0.45 -8.55
C ILE A 48 -3.34 -0.05 -8.08
N TYR A 49 -3.92 0.96 -8.74
CA TYR A 49 -5.26 1.44 -8.47
C TYR A 49 -6.07 1.55 -9.76
N LYS A 50 -7.03 0.64 -9.94
CA LYS A 50 -7.84 0.50 -11.18
C LYS A 50 -6.99 0.33 -12.44
N ASP A 51 -6.60 1.44 -13.06
CA ASP A 51 -5.79 1.55 -14.29
C ASP A 51 -4.57 2.48 -14.09
N SER A 52 -4.41 3.06 -12.90
CA SER A 52 -3.22 3.83 -12.53
C SER A 52 -2.21 2.90 -11.87
N LEU A 53 -0.95 3.07 -12.27
CA LEU A 53 0.20 2.46 -11.62
C LEU A 53 1.10 3.59 -11.11
N ASP A 54 1.24 3.65 -9.79
CA ASP A 54 2.20 4.51 -9.12
C ASP A 54 3.32 3.67 -8.51
N VAL A 55 4.45 4.31 -8.26
CA VAL A 55 5.60 3.69 -7.62
C VAL A 55 6.01 4.56 -6.43
N ALA A 56 6.21 3.92 -5.29
CA ALA A 56 6.69 4.56 -4.06
C ALA A 56 8.01 3.93 -3.62
N HIS A 57 8.95 4.72 -3.14
CA HIS A 57 10.23 4.18 -2.65
C HIS A 57 10.25 3.97 -1.13
N ASP A 58 9.25 4.51 -0.43
CA ASP A 58 9.10 4.41 1.01
C ASP A 58 7.63 4.35 1.45
N GLU A 59 7.37 3.81 2.64
CA GLU A 59 6.03 3.67 3.19
C GLU A 59 5.29 5.02 3.37
N MET A 60 6.03 6.13 3.46
CA MET A 60 5.46 7.47 3.58
C MET A 60 4.86 7.93 2.24
N GLU A 61 5.57 7.70 1.13
CA GLU A 61 5.06 7.89 -0.22
C GLU A 61 3.84 7.00 -0.49
N VAL A 62 3.86 5.74 -0.05
CA VAL A 62 2.70 4.85 -0.17
C VAL A 62 1.46 5.46 0.47
N ILE A 63 1.56 5.93 1.72
CA ILE A 63 0.42 6.58 2.38
C ILE A 63 -0.02 7.85 1.63
N ARG A 64 0.91 8.69 1.17
CA ARG A 64 0.55 9.89 0.39
C ARG A 64 -0.22 9.56 -0.88
N ILE A 65 0.14 8.47 -1.55
CA ILE A 65 -0.54 8.01 -2.76
C ILE A 65 -1.93 7.47 -2.39
N LEU A 66 -2.04 6.66 -1.34
CA LEU A 66 -3.33 6.20 -0.81
C LEU A 66 -4.25 7.37 -0.41
N GLU A 67 -3.70 8.43 0.19
CA GLU A 67 -4.45 9.64 0.53
C GLU A 67 -4.93 10.43 -0.69
N LYS A 68 -4.22 10.37 -1.83
CA LYS A 68 -4.72 10.94 -3.09
C LYS A 68 -5.91 10.16 -3.66
N TYR A 69 -6.03 8.88 -3.32
CA TYR A 69 -7.08 7.98 -3.82
C TYR A 69 -8.29 7.87 -2.89
N LYS A 70 -8.17 8.35 -1.65
CA LYS A 70 -9.25 8.47 -0.65
C LYS A 70 -10.27 9.54 -1.05
#